data_AF-A0A7Y5E363-F1
#
_entry.id   AF-A0A7Y5E363-F1
#
_cell.length_a   1.000
_cell.length_b   1.000
_cell.length_c   1.000
_cell.angle_alpha   90.00
_cell.angle_beta   90.00
_cell.angle_gamma   90.00
#
_symmetry.space_group_name_H-M   'P 1'
#
loop_
_entity.id
_entity.type
_entity.pdbx_description
1 polymer ?
#
loop_
_entity_poly.entity_id
_entity_poly.type
_entity_poly.pdbx_seq_one_letter_code
_entity_poly.pdbx_strand_id
1 'polypeptide(L)'
;MRIRLFASLSMALLAAACTTDPPGGTVDPTSDGGPQATTDGSTTAPDAEIPRPITCRDKVKNGDETDLDCGGACAGCADGLICKLAKDCSSQVCTGGKCATPTHTDGVKNGTETDVDCGGDANAPKCTSGKRCGGATDCDSAVCVGSICQKATDSDGVQNQGETDVDCGGTNTAKKCADTKKCAAGSDCTSSSCSAAAKVCVPAAANDGIKNGTETDIDCGGPAGTTPRCGTGKTCG
;
A
#
# COMPACT_ATOMS: atom_id res chain seq x y z
N MET A 1 -0.39 -52.95 5.70
CA MET A 1 -1.06 -53.29 4.43
C MET A 1 -0.93 -52.10 3.48
N ARG A 2 -0.24 -52.30 2.33
CA ARG A 2 -0.19 -51.46 1.11
C ARG A 2 0.76 -50.23 1.06
N ILE A 3 2.02 -50.54 0.73
CA ILE A 3 2.87 -50.04 -0.38
C ILE A 3 2.32 -48.84 -1.21
N ARG A 4 3.11 -47.76 -1.32
CA ARG A 4 3.38 -46.94 -2.54
C ARG A 4 4.77 -46.29 -2.35
N LEU A 5 5.88 -46.86 -2.84
CA LEU A 5 6.48 -46.83 -4.19
C LEU A 5 6.76 -45.43 -4.78
N PHE A 6 8.05 -45.22 -5.06
CA PHE A 6 8.78 -44.07 -5.61
C PHE A 6 8.24 -43.48 -6.92
N ALA A 7 8.49 -42.18 -7.17
CA ALA A 7 8.96 -41.68 -8.46
C ALA A 7 9.43 -40.21 -8.37
N SER A 8 10.74 -40.03 -8.45
CA SER A 8 11.42 -38.81 -8.89
C SER A 8 11.22 -38.64 -10.41
N LEU A 9 10.94 -37.43 -10.91
CA LEU A 9 11.16 -37.14 -12.32
C LEU A 9 11.52 -35.66 -12.56
N SER A 10 12.66 -35.48 -13.23
CA SER A 10 13.27 -34.24 -13.65
C SER A 10 12.76 -33.75 -15.02
N MET A 11 12.91 -32.44 -15.25
CA MET A 11 13.43 -31.79 -16.47
C MET A 11 12.56 -31.69 -17.75
N ALA A 12 12.35 -30.43 -18.19
CA ALA A 12 12.52 -29.90 -19.57
C ALA A 12 11.86 -28.51 -19.62
N LEU A 13 12.59 -27.39 -19.62
CA LEU A 13 13.32 -26.76 -20.73
C LEU A 13 12.45 -26.56 -22.00
N LEU A 14 11.91 -25.36 -22.18
CA LEU A 14 11.56 -24.81 -23.50
C LEU A 14 12.12 -23.40 -23.62
N ALA A 15 13.27 -23.31 -24.27
CA ALA A 15 13.72 -22.11 -24.96
C ALA A 15 13.18 -22.20 -26.40
N ALA A 16 12.50 -21.16 -26.85
CA ALA A 16 12.14 -20.99 -28.26
C ALA A 16 12.70 -19.65 -28.74
N ALA A 17 13.89 -19.70 -29.33
CA ALA A 17 14.37 -18.69 -30.25
C ALA A 17 14.01 -19.15 -31.67
N CYS A 18 13.43 -18.27 -32.48
CA CYS A 18 13.49 -18.39 -33.93
C CYS A 18 13.81 -17.03 -34.53
N THR A 19 15.00 -16.95 -35.11
CA THR A 19 15.45 -15.98 -36.08
C THR A 19 14.85 -16.34 -37.45
N THR A 20 14.68 -15.34 -38.33
CA THR A 20 15.17 -15.32 -39.73
C THR A 20 14.58 -14.13 -40.50
N ASP A 21 15.39 -13.08 -40.71
CA ASP A 21 15.47 -12.34 -41.98
C ASP A 21 15.88 -13.32 -43.10
N PRO A 22 15.53 -13.16 -44.41
CA PRO A 22 16.05 -12.10 -45.31
C PRO A 22 15.14 -11.82 -46.56
N PRO A 23 15.64 -11.41 -47.76
CA PRO A 23 16.29 -10.15 -48.17
C PRO A 23 15.61 -9.46 -49.40
N GLY A 24 16.05 -8.22 -49.70
CA GLY A 24 16.31 -7.80 -51.09
C GLY A 24 15.18 -7.10 -51.87
N GLY A 25 15.37 -5.80 -52.10
CA GLY A 25 14.65 -5.03 -53.12
C GLY A 25 15.51 -3.86 -53.61
N THR A 26 16.24 -4.09 -54.69
CA THR A 26 17.03 -3.09 -55.43
C THR A 26 16.12 -2.29 -56.37
N VAL A 27 16.18 -0.95 -56.31
CA VAL A 27 15.89 -0.11 -57.47
C VAL A 27 17.00 0.93 -57.63
N ASP A 28 17.58 0.89 -58.82
CA ASP A 28 18.69 1.68 -59.37
C ASP A 28 18.13 2.91 -60.14
N PRO A 29 18.93 3.75 -60.82
CA PRO A 29 18.87 5.21 -60.69
C PRO A 29 18.30 5.92 -61.94
N THR A 30 18.44 7.25 -61.95
CA THR A 30 18.15 8.24 -63.02
C THR A 30 16.75 8.86 -63.03
N SER A 31 16.69 10.12 -62.59
CA SER A 31 16.08 11.17 -63.42
C SER A 31 16.75 12.50 -63.09
N ASP A 32 17.58 12.95 -64.03
CA ASP A 32 17.97 14.34 -64.20
C ASP A 32 16.73 15.25 -64.17
N GLY A 33 16.88 16.40 -63.53
CA GLY A 33 15.82 17.40 -63.44
C GLY A 33 16.11 18.53 -62.48
N GLY A 34 17.27 19.19 -62.60
CA GLY A 34 17.30 20.62 -62.28
C GLY A 34 16.34 21.36 -63.22
N PRO A 35 15.73 22.46 -62.76
CA PRO A 35 16.49 23.69 -62.87
C PRO A 35 16.41 24.60 -61.65
N GLN A 36 17.57 25.21 -61.40
CA GLN A 36 17.70 26.63 -61.10
C GLN A 36 17.22 27.10 -59.72
N ALA A 37 18.21 27.26 -58.84
CA ALA A 37 18.20 28.29 -57.83
C ALA A 37 17.86 29.63 -58.50
N THR A 38 16.60 30.06 -58.37
CA THR A 38 16.25 31.47 -58.50
C THR A 38 16.64 32.12 -57.18
N THR A 39 17.81 32.73 -57.18
CA THR A 39 18.10 33.86 -56.31
C THR A 39 17.08 34.95 -56.60
N ASP A 40 16.00 34.95 -55.86
CA ASP A 40 15.21 36.14 -55.60
C ASP A 40 15.17 36.26 -54.07
N GLY A 41 16.08 37.01 -53.46
CA GLY A 41 16.01 38.45 -53.62
C GLY A 41 14.85 39.06 -52.82
N SER A 42 14.14 38.30 -51.99
CA SER A 42 13.23 38.86 -50.98
C SER A 42 13.95 38.95 -49.64
N THR A 43 14.68 40.05 -49.45
CA THR A 43 14.96 40.59 -48.12
C THR A 43 13.67 41.14 -47.52
N THR A 44 12.69 40.27 -47.29
CA THR A 44 11.74 40.50 -46.22
C THR A 44 12.48 40.14 -44.94
N ALA A 45 12.38 41.04 -43.95
CA ALA A 45 13.01 40.92 -42.64
C ALA A 45 12.97 39.49 -42.10
N PRO A 46 13.90 39.06 -41.21
CA PRO A 46 13.62 37.86 -40.42
C PRO A 46 12.26 38.12 -39.78
N ASP A 47 11.26 37.34 -40.19
CA ASP A 47 9.93 37.41 -39.63
C ASP A 47 10.13 37.43 -38.12
N ALA A 48 9.82 38.57 -37.51
CA ALA A 48 9.66 38.65 -36.08
C ALA A 48 8.55 37.64 -35.81
N GLU A 49 8.93 36.46 -35.34
CA GLU A 49 8.06 35.33 -35.15
C GLU A 49 6.87 35.83 -34.35
N ILE A 50 5.74 36.05 -35.02
CA ILE A 50 4.49 36.38 -34.35
C ILE A 50 4.30 35.22 -33.37
N PRO A 51 4.26 35.45 -32.05
CA PRO A 51 4.17 34.36 -31.09
C PRO A 51 2.97 33.52 -31.47
N ARG A 52 3.23 32.29 -31.93
CA ARG A 52 2.18 31.37 -32.33
C ARG A 52 1.25 31.21 -31.12
N PRO A 53 -0.08 31.40 -31.30
CA PRO A 53 -1.02 31.29 -30.19
C PRO A 53 -0.92 29.88 -29.61
N ILE A 54 -1.12 29.76 -28.29
CA ILE A 54 -0.96 28.49 -27.60
C ILE A 54 -1.92 27.43 -28.13
N THR A 55 -1.38 26.27 -28.46
CA THR A 55 -2.11 25.15 -29.06
C THR A 55 -1.57 23.82 -28.54
N CYS A 56 -2.17 23.32 -27.46
CA CYS A 56 -1.67 22.17 -26.69
C CYS A 56 -1.64 20.79 -27.38
N ARG A 57 -1.81 20.70 -28.70
CA ARG A 57 -1.99 19.43 -29.46
C ARG A 57 -1.57 19.58 -30.93
N ASP A 58 -0.77 20.59 -31.27
CA ASP A 58 -0.40 20.89 -32.66
C ASP A 58 0.99 20.38 -33.06
N LYS A 59 1.66 19.69 -32.14
CA LYS A 59 3.00 19.11 -32.26
C LYS A 59 4.10 20.15 -32.40
N VAL A 60 3.86 21.37 -31.96
CA VAL A 60 4.82 22.47 -32.00
C VAL A 60 4.89 23.09 -30.63
N LYS A 61 6.08 23.03 -30.01
CA LYS A 61 6.32 23.74 -28.75
C LYS A 61 6.17 25.24 -28.94
N ASN A 62 5.09 25.82 -28.45
CA ASN A 62 4.77 27.23 -28.60
C ASN A 62 4.12 27.82 -27.34
N GLY A 63 3.85 29.14 -27.34
CA GLY A 63 3.25 29.81 -26.18
C GLY A 63 4.07 29.63 -24.89
N ASP A 64 3.41 29.17 -23.82
CA ASP A 64 4.02 28.93 -22.50
C ASP A 64 4.27 27.44 -22.19
N GLU A 65 4.19 26.56 -23.20
CA GLU A 65 4.46 25.14 -23.07
C GLU A 65 5.89 24.85 -22.58
N THR A 66 6.02 23.91 -21.65
CA THR A 66 7.35 23.51 -21.14
C THR A 66 7.96 22.38 -21.93
N ASP A 67 7.14 21.53 -22.54
CA ASP A 67 7.53 20.53 -23.54
C ASP A 67 6.49 20.49 -24.68
N LEU A 68 6.75 19.73 -25.74
CA LEU A 68 5.89 19.65 -26.92
C LEU A 68 4.43 19.30 -26.53
N ASP A 69 3.50 20.23 -26.77
CA ASP A 69 2.07 20.07 -26.50
C ASP A 69 1.68 19.92 -25.01
N CYS A 70 2.53 20.35 -24.05
CA CYS A 70 2.21 20.22 -22.61
C CYS A 70 2.91 21.23 -21.68
N GLY A 71 2.40 21.36 -20.45
CA GLY A 71 2.89 22.28 -19.42
C GLY A 71 2.40 23.73 -19.61
N GLY A 72 2.72 24.61 -18.66
CA GLY A 72 2.29 26.02 -18.73
C GLY A 72 0.79 26.20 -18.52
N ALA A 73 0.07 26.63 -19.56
CA ALA A 73 -1.39 26.70 -19.62
C ALA A 73 -2.04 25.43 -20.21
N CYS A 74 -1.24 24.50 -20.72
CA CYS A 74 -1.69 23.21 -21.22
C CYS A 74 -1.80 22.16 -20.08
N ALA A 75 -2.27 20.95 -20.44
CA ALA A 75 -2.26 19.83 -19.51
C ALA A 75 -0.82 19.50 -19.07
N GLY A 76 -0.66 19.03 -17.84
CA GLY A 76 0.65 18.66 -17.30
C GLY A 76 1.32 17.57 -18.15
N CYS A 77 2.61 17.73 -18.37
CA CYS A 77 3.46 16.81 -19.11
C CYS A 77 3.58 15.44 -18.42
N ALA A 78 3.81 14.41 -19.24
CA ALA A 78 4.14 13.07 -18.76
C ALA A 78 5.55 13.01 -18.14
N ASP A 79 5.82 11.93 -17.41
CA ASP A 79 7.12 11.69 -16.77
C ASP A 79 8.29 11.74 -17.77
N GLY A 80 9.42 12.32 -17.35
CA GLY A 80 10.64 12.49 -18.16
C GLY A 80 10.65 13.69 -19.12
N LEU A 81 9.49 14.30 -19.38
CA LEU A 81 9.35 15.52 -20.18
C LEU A 81 9.81 16.77 -19.42
N ILE A 82 10.11 17.83 -20.15
CA ILE A 82 10.67 19.08 -19.62
C ILE A 82 9.60 19.87 -18.85
N CYS A 83 9.98 20.37 -17.68
CA CYS A 83 9.16 21.22 -16.83
C CYS A 83 9.97 22.37 -16.25
N LYS A 84 9.28 23.43 -15.83
CA LYS A 84 9.86 24.55 -15.06
C LYS A 84 9.29 24.62 -13.66
N LEU A 85 8.03 24.24 -13.50
CA LEU A 85 7.25 24.26 -12.27
C LEU A 85 6.60 22.90 -12.06
N ALA A 86 6.27 22.60 -10.80
CA ALA A 86 5.49 21.42 -10.42
C ALA A 86 4.22 21.25 -11.27
N LYS A 87 3.44 22.34 -11.44
CA LYS A 87 2.18 22.33 -12.20
C LYS A 87 2.33 21.93 -13.67
N ASP A 88 3.54 22.03 -14.23
CA ASP A 88 3.81 21.66 -15.61
C ASP A 88 3.81 20.15 -15.79
N CYS A 89 3.80 19.38 -14.71
CA CYS A 89 3.79 17.93 -14.71
C CYS A 89 2.44 17.38 -14.29
N SER A 90 2.00 16.31 -14.95
CA SER A 90 0.83 15.54 -14.53
C SER A 90 1.02 14.97 -13.11
N SER A 91 2.25 14.60 -12.75
CA SER A 91 2.65 14.17 -11.41
C SER A 91 2.70 15.29 -10.37
N GLN A 92 2.64 16.56 -10.80
CA GLN A 92 2.89 17.74 -9.96
C GLN A 92 4.32 17.78 -9.35
N VAL A 93 5.27 17.01 -9.87
CA VAL A 93 6.66 16.98 -9.39
C VAL A 93 7.61 17.29 -10.53
N CYS A 94 8.31 18.43 -10.44
CA CYS A 94 9.33 18.85 -11.38
C CYS A 94 10.71 18.81 -10.71
N THR A 95 11.54 17.84 -11.06
CA THR A 95 12.87 17.63 -10.47
C THR A 95 13.93 17.55 -11.56
N GLY A 96 15.02 18.30 -11.43
CA GLY A 96 16.08 18.33 -12.45
C GLY A 96 15.60 18.88 -13.81
N GLY A 97 14.56 19.73 -13.81
CA GLY A 97 13.93 20.25 -15.03
C GLY A 97 13.11 19.23 -15.81
N LYS A 98 12.80 18.08 -15.20
CA LYS A 98 11.97 17.03 -15.79
C LYS A 98 10.85 16.59 -14.86
N CYS A 99 9.73 16.18 -15.43
CA CYS A 99 8.64 15.60 -14.66
C CYS A 99 9.07 14.27 -14.06
N ALA A 100 8.97 14.16 -12.74
CA ALA A 100 9.29 12.94 -12.03
C ALA A 100 8.04 12.05 -11.94
N THR A 101 8.24 10.74 -11.96
CA THR A 101 7.19 9.77 -11.65
C THR A 101 6.72 9.97 -10.20
N PRO A 102 5.40 9.96 -9.95
CA PRO A 102 4.83 9.96 -8.60
C PRO A 102 5.49 8.94 -7.68
N THR A 103 5.83 9.33 -6.45
CA THR A 103 6.32 8.40 -5.42
C THR A 103 5.61 8.64 -4.11
N HIS A 104 5.50 7.59 -3.28
CA HIS A 104 4.83 7.67 -1.98
C HIS A 104 5.60 8.41 -0.88
N THR A 105 6.48 9.33 -1.27
CA THR A 105 7.38 10.08 -0.39
C THR A 105 7.81 11.42 -1.03
N ASP A 106 7.16 11.86 -2.11
CA ASP A 106 7.56 13.07 -2.85
C ASP A 106 6.97 14.38 -2.28
N GLY A 107 6.13 14.29 -1.23
CA GLY A 107 5.54 15.43 -0.56
C GLY A 107 4.27 15.95 -1.22
N VAL A 108 3.77 15.27 -2.26
CA VAL A 108 2.62 15.72 -3.06
C VAL A 108 1.60 14.62 -3.18
N LYS A 109 0.33 14.93 -2.90
CA LYS A 109 -0.77 13.99 -3.17
C LYS A 109 -0.96 13.82 -4.68
N ASN A 110 -0.40 12.77 -5.26
CA ASN A 110 -0.46 12.45 -6.68
C ASN A 110 -0.64 10.94 -6.92
N GLY A 111 -0.65 10.50 -8.17
CA GLY A 111 -0.78 9.08 -8.51
C GLY A 111 -2.04 8.42 -7.92
N THR A 112 -1.85 7.33 -7.17
CA THR A 112 -2.91 6.54 -6.55
C THR A 112 -3.21 6.93 -5.10
N GLU A 113 -2.54 7.94 -4.55
CA GLU A 113 -2.58 8.25 -3.12
C GLU A 113 -3.93 8.76 -2.62
N THR A 114 -4.30 8.37 -1.40
CA THR A 114 -5.53 8.84 -0.76
C THR A 114 -5.31 10.08 0.11
N ASP A 115 -4.10 10.26 0.64
CA ASP A 115 -3.59 11.50 1.22
C ASP A 115 -2.12 11.68 0.82
N VAL A 116 -1.53 12.85 1.10
CA VAL A 116 -0.12 13.14 0.74
C VAL A 116 0.80 12.02 1.24
N ASP A 117 1.49 11.36 0.31
CA ASP A 117 2.48 10.30 0.55
C ASP A 117 1.94 9.01 1.20
N CYS A 118 0.62 8.75 1.13
CA CYS A 118 0.05 7.54 1.73
C CYS A 118 -1.26 7.03 1.12
N GLY A 119 -1.49 5.73 1.31
CA GLY A 119 -2.72 5.02 0.96
C GLY A 119 -2.94 4.80 -0.55
N GLY A 120 -4.05 4.14 -0.90
CA GLY A 120 -4.48 3.88 -2.27
C GLY A 120 -3.79 2.71 -2.95
N ASP A 121 -2.45 2.68 -2.96
CA ASP A 121 -1.68 1.53 -3.46
C ASP A 121 -1.36 0.52 -2.36
N ALA A 122 -1.16 -0.75 -2.73
CA ALA A 122 -0.73 -1.79 -1.79
C ALA A 122 0.71 -1.57 -1.29
N ASN A 123 1.56 -0.94 -2.11
CA ASN A 123 2.95 -0.63 -1.80
C ASN A 123 3.13 0.75 -1.16
N ALA A 124 2.08 1.57 -1.12
CA ALA A 124 2.10 2.84 -0.42
C ALA A 124 2.18 2.64 1.11
N PRO A 125 2.90 3.51 1.83
CA PRO A 125 2.77 3.60 3.28
C PRO A 125 1.31 3.77 3.68
N LYS A 126 0.94 3.16 4.81
CA LYS A 126 -0.39 3.35 5.38
C LYS A 126 -0.49 4.75 5.99
N CYS A 127 -1.62 5.40 5.75
CA CYS A 127 -1.98 6.68 6.29
C CYS A 127 -2.21 6.60 7.80
N THR A 128 -1.64 7.55 8.53
CA THR A 128 -1.85 7.70 9.97
C THR A 128 -3.23 8.26 10.28
N SER A 129 -3.66 8.17 11.53
CA SER A 129 -4.94 8.72 11.98
C SER A 129 -5.10 10.21 11.63
N GLY A 130 -6.28 10.60 11.17
CA GLY A 130 -6.62 11.96 10.72
C GLY A 130 -6.35 12.22 9.23
N LYS A 131 -5.61 11.35 8.55
CA LYS A 131 -5.37 11.41 7.10
C LYS A 131 -6.55 10.88 6.30
N ARG A 132 -6.63 11.26 5.03
CA ARG A 132 -7.68 10.82 4.10
C ARG A 132 -7.46 9.37 3.64
N CYS A 133 -8.55 8.64 3.50
CA CYS A 133 -8.56 7.25 3.02
C CYS A 133 -9.72 7.01 2.03
N GLY A 134 -9.52 6.10 1.10
CA GLY A 134 -10.54 5.49 0.26
C GLY A 134 -11.12 4.21 0.85
N GLY A 135 -10.36 3.52 1.71
CA GLY A 135 -10.81 2.34 2.44
C GLY A 135 -9.93 1.97 3.62
N ALA A 136 -10.32 0.92 4.34
CA ALA A 136 -9.62 0.42 5.52
C ALA A 136 -8.14 0.09 5.23
N THR A 137 -7.84 -0.45 4.05
CA THR A 137 -6.48 -0.81 3.64
C THR A 137 -5.54 0.38 3.50
N ASP A 138 -6.04 1.60 3.50
CA ASP A 138 -5.21 2.80 3.41
C ASP A 138 -4.70 3.22 4.78
N CYS A 139 -5.36 2.82 5.86
CA CYS A 139 -5.08 3.30 7.21
C CYS A 139 -4.16 2.34 7.98
N ASP A 140 -3.26 2.90 8.78
CA ASP A 140 -2.42 2.14 9.72
C ASP A 140 -3.27 1.38 10.76
N SER A 141 -4.38 1.99 11.17
CA SER A 141 -5.38 1.41 12.06
C SER A 141 -6.29 0.38 11.40
N ALA A 142 -6.26 0.25 10.08
CA ALA A 142 -7.29 -0.45 9.31
C ALA A 142 -8.73 0.10 9.50
N VAL A 143 -8.89 1.32 10.03
CA VAL A 143 -10.22 1.94 10.26
C VAL A 143 -10.35 3.21 9.41
N CYS A 144 -11.17 3.14 8.37
CA CYS A 144 -11.51 4.30 7.52
C CYS A 144 -13.00 4.64 7.71
N VAL A 145 -13.29 5.79 8.35
CA VAL A 145 -14.66 6.26 8.60
C VAL A 145 -14.80 7.67 8.05
N GLY A 146 -15.84 7.91 7.25
CA GLY A 146 -16.06 9.23 6.64
C GLY A 146 -14.89 9.71 5.77
N SER A 147 -14.20 8.79 5.08
CA SER A 147 -12.98 9.05 4.30
C SER A 147 -11.80 9.58 5.10
N ILE A 148 -11.77 9.36 6.41
CA ILE A 148 -10.67 9.72 7.31
C ILE A 148 -10.24 8.48 8.11
N CYS A 149 -8.93 8.26 8.18
CA CYS A 149 -8.35 7.23 9.02
C CYS A 149 -8.60 7.57 10.49
N GLN A 150 -9.22 6.64 11.21
CA GLN A 150 -9.48 6.82 12.63
C GLN A 150 -8.32 6.27 13.44
N LYS A 151 -8.18 6.79 14.66
CA LYS A 151 -7.30 6.18 15.65
C LYS A 151 -7.87 4.82 16.03
N ALA A 152 -7.02 3.81 16.02
CA ALA A 152 -7.36 2.49 16.52
C ALA A 152 -7.75 2.53 18.01
N THR A 153 -8.79 1.78 18.36
CA THR A 153 -9.33 1.64 19.72
C THR A 153 -9.75 0.21 19.98
N ASP A 154 -9.83 -0.19 21.25
CA ASP A 154 -10.27 -1.53 21.68
C ASP A 154 -11.79 -1.76 21.59
N SER A 155 -12.43 -1.06 20.67
CA SER A 155 -13.88 -1.09 20.40
C SER A 155 -14.24 -0.56 19.00
N ASP A 156 -13.27 -0.55 18.06
CA ASP A 156 -13.48 -0.06 16.70
C ASP A 156 -13.98 -1.15 15.72
N GLY A 157 -14.14 -2.39 16.19
CA GLY A 157 -14.70 -3.49 15.43
C GLY A 157 -13.70 -4.20 14.53
N VAL A 158 -12.40 -3.88 14.62
CA VAL A 158 -11.34 -4.53 13.84
C VAL A 158 -10.23 -5.04 14.74
N GLN A 159 -9.67 -6.21 14.43
CA GLN A 159 -8.51 -6.73 15.15
C GLN A 159 -7.23 -5.98 14.72
N ASN A 160 -6.80 -4.97 15.49
CA ASN A 160 -5.63 -4.14 15.15
C ASN A 160 -4.72 -3.85 16.38
N GLN A 161 -3.61 -3.14 16.17
CA GLN A 161 -2.75 -2.57 17.23
C GLN A 161 -2.41 -3.47 18.43
N GLY A 162 -2.17 -4.76 18.21
CA GLY A 162 -1.74 -5.69 19.26
C GLY A 162 -2.88 -6.43 19.95
N GLU A 163 -4.11 -6.31 19.45
CA GLU A 163 -5.24 -7.13 19.86
C GLU A 163 -5.07 -8.61 19.52
N THR A 164 -5.46 -9.48 20.46
CA THR A 164 -5.42 -10.93 20.22
C THR A 164 -6.69 -11.45 19.56
N ASP A 165 -7.81 -10.76 19.74
CA ASP A 165 -9.07 -10.93 19.00
C ASP A 165 -9.72 -9.55 18.80
N VAL A 166 -10.73 -9.45 17.93
CA VAL A 166 -11.42 -8.18 17.63
C VAL A 166 -11.86 -7.49 18.92
N ASP A 167 -11.34 -6.28 19.16
CA ASP A 167 -11.66 -5.40 20.28
C ASP A 167 -11.30 -6.00 21.67
N CYS A 168 -10.32 -6.90 21.76
CA CYS A 168 -9.86 -7.42 23.04
C CYS A 168 -8.47 -8.06 23.06
N GLY A 169 -7.88 -8.07 24.26
CA GLY A 169 -6.67 -8.81 24.60
C GLY A 169 -5.37 -8.20 24.05
N GLY A 170 -4.24 -8.72 24.51
CA GLY A 170 -2.92 -8.19 24.17
C GLY A 170 -2.53 -6.96 25.00
N THR A 171 -1.46 -6.28 24.60
CA THR A 171 -0.77 -5.28 25.43
C THR A 171 -1.38 -3.88 25.37
N ASN A 172 -2.27 -3.62 24.42
CA ASN A 172 -2.77 -2.27 24.11
C ASN A 172 -4.27 -2.08 24.36
N THR A 173 -4.97 -3.09 24.90
CA THR A 173 -6.40 -3.01 25.22
C THR A 173 -6.65 -2.96 26.71
N ALA A 174 -7.59 -2.12 27.16
CA ALA A 174 -8.12 -2.23 28.53
C ALA A 174 -9.08 -3.42 28.66
N LYS A 175 -9.68 -3.84 27.55
CA LYS A 175 -10.68 -4.91 27.49
C LYS A 175 -10.05 -6.28 27.30
N LYS A 176 -10.24 -7.15 28.31
CA LYS A 176 -9.90 -8.57 28.20
C LYS A 176 -10.94 -9.34 27.39
N CYS A 177 -10.47 -10.36 26.69
CA CYS A 177 -11.26 -11.27 25.89
C CYS A 177 -12.09 -12.23 26.74
N ALA A 178 -13.35 -12.41 26.36
CA ALA A 178 -14.22 -13.43 26.94
C ALA A 178 -13.80 -14.83 26.49
N ASP A 179 -14.36 -15.87 27.11
CA ASP A 179 -14.12 -17.26 26.71
C ASP A 179 -14.40 -17.47 25.22
N THR A 180 -13.67 -18.41 24.60
CA THR A 180 -13.65 -18.76 23.17
C THR A 180 -12.99 -17.74 22.24
N LYS A 181 -12.70 -16.53 22.71
CA LYS A 181 -11.96 -15.51 21.94
C LYS A 181 -10.47 -15.82 21.89
N LYS A 182 -9.80 -15.39 20.82
CA LYS A 182 -8.36 -15.62 20.62
C LYS A 182 -7.53 -14.91 21.69
N CYS A 183 -6.46 -15.58 22.11
CA CYS A 183 -5.51 -15.06 23.10
C CYS A 183 -4.09 -15.54 22.80
N ALA A 184 -3.11 -14.73 23.21
CA ALA A 184 -1.70 -15.09 23.19
C ALA A 184 -1.21 -15.53 24.58
N ALA A 185 -1.75 -14.91 25.63
CA ALA A 185 -1.42 -15.14 27.03
C ALA A 185 -2.66 -15.08 27.92
N GLY A 186 -2.55 -15.63 29.14
CA GLY A 186 -3.63 -15.57 30.13
C GLY A 186 -4.08 -14.14 30.45
N SER A 187 -3.17 -13.17 30.43
CA SER A 187 -3.47 -11.75 30.63
C SER A 187 -4.56 -11.20 29.70
N ASP A 188 -4.68 -11.79 28.51
CA ASP A 188 -5.62 -11.37 27.48
C ASP A 188 -7.06 -11.78 27.81
N CYS A 189 -7.25 -12.74 28.71
CA CYS A 189 -8.54 -13.35 28.99
C CYS A 189 -9.15 -12.83 30.29
N THR A 190 -10.47 -12.65 30.33
CA THR A 190 -11.21 -12.32 31.56
C THR A 190 -10.99 -13.38 32.64
N SER A 191 -10.90 -14.66 32.23
CA SER A 191 -10.57 -15.80 33.09
C SER A 191 -9.11 -15.86 33.53
N SER A 192 -8.24 -15.00 32.98
CA SER A 192 -6.79 -15.10 33.11
C SER A 192 -6.18 -16.42 32.58
N SER A 193 -6.96 -17.21 31.83
CA SER A 193 -6.57 -18.53 31.33
C SER A 193 -6.69 -18.60 29.80
N CYS A 194 -5.55 -18.81 29.15
CA CYS A 194 -5.44 -18.94 27.70
C CYS A 194 -4.96 -20.34 27.36
N SER A 195 -5.76 -21.10 26.60
CA SER A 195 -5.38 -22.46 26.18
C SER A 195 -4.17 -22.41 25.27
N ALA A 196 -3.06 -23.01 25.69
CA ALA A 196 -1.85 -23.07 24.87
C ALA A 196 -2.06 -23.84 23.55
N ALA A 197 -2.94 -24.85 23.57
CA ALA A 197 -3.26 -25.69 22.42
C ALA A 197 -4.28 -25.03 21.47
N ALA A 198 -5.36 -24.46 22.01
CA ALA A 198 -6.44 -23.90 21.20
C ALA A 198 -6.25 -22.41 20.89
N LYS A 199 -5.32 -21.72 21.58
CA LYS A 199 -5.07 -20.26 21.47
C LYS A 199 -6.34 -19.42 21.64
N VAL A 200 -7.21 -19.87 22.54
CA VAL A 200 -8.44 -19.18 22.92
C VAL A 200 -8.57 -19.13 24.44
N CYS A 201 -9.27 -18.10 24.92
CA CYS A 201 -9.64 -17.95 26.31
C CYS A 201 -10.55 -19.11 26.70
N VAL A 202 -10.24 -19.71 27.84
CA VAL A 202 -11.03 -20.81 28.40
C VAL A 202 -11.58 -20.40 29.75
N PRO A 203 -12.70 -21.00 30.19
CA PRO A 203 -13.21 -20.77 31.53
C PRO A 203 -12.13 -21.01 32.58
N ALA A 204 -12.18 -20.22 33.65
CA ALA A 204 -11.41 -20.47 34.86
C ALA A 204 -11.67 -21.89 35.36
N ALA A 205 -10.62 -22.70 35.55
CA ALA A 205 -10.74 -24.08 36.00
C ALA A 205 -10.11 -24.22 37.39
N ALA A 206 -10.80 -24.93 38.28
CA ALA A 206 -10.46 -25.08 39.70
C ALA A 206 -9.15 -25.85 40.00
N ASN A 207 -8.38 -26.17 38.97
CA ASN A 207 -7.20 -27.05 39.01
C ASN A 207 -6.28 -26.78 37.80
N ASP A 208 -6.20 -25.54 37.36
CA ASP A 208 -5.40 -25.12 36.19
C ASP A 208 -4.02 -24.53 36.55
N GLY A 209 -3.68 -24.48 37.84
CA GLY A 209 -2.40 -23.96 38.32
C GLY A 209 -2.35 -22.44 38.41
N ILE A 210 -3.49 -21.75 38.22
CA ILE A 210 -3.57 -20.28 38.15
C ILE A 210 -4.65 -19.82 39.14
N LYS A 211 -4.30 -18.90 40.06
CA LYS A 211 -5.30 -18.26 40.93
C LYS A 211 -6.26 -17.38 40.12
N ASN A 212 -7.41 -17.91 39.74
CA ASN A 212 -8.42 -17.21 38.95
C ASN A 212 -9.87 -17.55 39.40
N GLY A 213 -10.87 -16.96 38.74
CA GLY A 213 -12.28 -17.25 39.06
C GLY A 213 -12.66 -16.95 40.51
N THR A 214 -13.20 -17.94 41.23
CA THR A 214 -13.64 -17.81 42.63
C THR A 214 -12.58 -18.21 43.66
N GLU A 215 -11.35 -18.48 43.22
CA GLU A 215 -10.29 -19.01 44.06
C GLU A 215 -9.72 -18.00 45.05
N THR A 216 -9.51 -18.41 46.30
CA THR A 216 -8.85 -17.57 47.31
C THR A 216 -7.35 -17.81 47.38
N ASP A 217 -6.85 -18.92 46.82
CA ASP A 217 -5.43 -19.23 46.57
C ASP A 217 -5.36 -20.14 45.33
N ILE A 218 -4.17 -20.38 44.75
CA ILE A 218 -4.01 -21.17 43.51
C ILE A 218 -4.73 -22.52 43.64
N ASP A 219 -5.72 -22.77 42.77
CA ASP A 219 -6.52 -24.00 42.69
C ASP A 219 -7.32 -24.35 43.97
N CYS A 220 -7.56 -23.38 44.86
CA CYS A 220 -8.31 -23.66 46.09
C CYS A 220 -9.05 -22.44 46.67
N GLY A 221 -10.05 -22.76 47.50
CA GLY A 221 -10.83 -21.76 48.21
C GLY A 221 -11.87 -21.07 47.32
N GLY A 222 -12.85 -20.42 47.96
CA GLY A 222 -14.07 -19.95 47.29
C GLY A 222 -15.34 -20.57 47.89
N PRO A 223 -16.51 -20.33 47.28
CA PRO A 223 -17.79 -20.84 47.77
C PRO A 223 -17.81 -22.38 47.77
N ALA A 224 -18.54 -22.96 48.73
CA ALA A 224 -18.54 -24.40 48.95
C ALA A 224 -19.09 -25.16 47.71
N GLY A 225 -18.26 -26.02 47.12
CA GLY A 225 -18.63 -26.92 46.02
C GLY A 225 -18.07 -26.58 44.64
N THR A 226 -17.37 -25.45 44.49
CA THR A 226 -16.78 -25.04 43.19
C THR A 226 -15.28 -25.33 43.08
N THR A 227 -14.56 -25.36 44.21
CA THR A 227 -13.10 -25.58 44.29
C THR A 227 -12.75 -26.39 45.55
N PRO A 228 -11.62 -27.13 45.57
CA PRO A 228 -11.14 -27.77 46.80
C PRO A 228 -10.87 -26.77 47.93
N ARG A 229 -11.03 -27.21 49.19
CA ARG A 229 -10.64 -26.38 50.33
C ARG A 229 -9.13 -26.21 50.38
N CYS A 230 -8.68 -24.98 50.68
CA CYS A 230 -7.26 -24.73 50.87
C CYS A 230 -6.70 -25.47 52.09
N GLY A 231 -5.50 -26.02 51.94
CA GLY A 231 -4.74 -26.62 53.03
C GLY A 231 -4.15 -25.58 53.99
N THR A 232 -3.55 -26.05 55.08
CA THR A 232 -2.94 -25.19 56.11
C THR A 232 -1.86 -24.27 55.53
N GLY A 233 -1.90 -22.97 55.84
CA GLY A 233 -0.90 -21.98 55.41
C GLY A 233 -1.19 -21.25 54.08
N LYS A 234 -2.35 -21.50 53.47
CA LYS A 234 -2.86 -20.82 52.27
C LYS A 234 -3.77 -19.65 52.63
N THR A 235 -3.94 -18.67 51.74
CA THR A 235 -4.82 -17.51 52.02
C THR A 235 -6.28 -17.91 51.99
N CYS A 236 -6.95 -17.82 53.15
CA CYS A 236 -8.40 -17.90 53.26
C CYS A 236 -8.99 -16.50 53.12
N GLY A 237 -9.96 -16.33 52.21
CA GLY A 237 -10.80 -15.14 52.08
C GLY A 237 -12.10 -15.28 52.85
#